data_AF-A0A1Y2DI32-F1
#
_entry.id   AF-A0A1Y2DI32-F1
#
_cell.length_a   1.000
_cell.length_b   1.000
_cell.length_c   1.000
_cell.angle_alpha   90.00
_cell.angle_beta   90.00
_cell.angle_gamma   90.00
#
_symmetry.space_group_name_H-M   'P 1'
#
loop_
_entity.id
_entity.type
_entity.pdbx_description
1 polymer ?
#
loop_
_entity_poly.entity_id
_entity_poly.type
_entity_poly.pdbx_seq_one_letter_code
_entity_poly.pdbx_strand_id
1 'polypeptide(L)'
;MSDPKERFYRHFQTEITAIQDQIEDLGTLSSVGGERQDCVDTILAGISRLSNEVTDALDYVPAYDQRAYAQALKALTEKLNEATSKFAPKSRFQFKPRAAKSTNTTTLSASETVQQPQHDPRRLFHEASPDNNEPAADGTDSAAEGRDGLGVMPGLRRNYNEEIARPELKAGVRKPSFSSAKNIAIYDQTGLHIMLPSSASHATSSGSLTNLDECIVDMTVPTSGSMGAPFAGLAIKDVKKSLLVCGTVAGPVHITGVKDSVVVVAARQVRVHECERVDVYLHCRSHPIIEDCKGMQFAPLPECYMNNLDAANNQWDQVDDFKWLKTEPSPNWSLMSEEKRIPRELWEKTLSNPTLCASNILKKASVV
;
A
#
# COMPACT_ATOMS: atom_id res chain seq x y z
N MET A 1 33.88 -22.76 2.40
CA MET A 1 33.20 -21.48 2.14
C MET A 1 32.27 -21.70 0.96
N SER A 2 30.96 -21.73 1.15
CA SER A 2 30.01 -21.93 0.05
C SER A 2 29.99 -20.69 -0.84
N ASP A 3 30.01 -20.89 -2.16
CA ASP A 3 29.85 -19.83 -3.16
C ASP A 3 28.56 -19.03 -2.87
N PRO A 4 28.61 -17.68 -2.80
CA PRO A 4 27.43 -16.84 -2.65
C PRO A 4 26.26 -17.21 -3.57
N LYS A 5 26.55 -17.72 -4.78
CA LYS A 5 25.54 -18.19 -5.75
C LYS A 5 24.79 -19.42 -5.26
N GLU A 6 25.51 -20.42 -4.77
CA GLU A 6 24.94 -21.67 -4.26
C GLU A 6 24.09 -21.42 -3.01
N ARG A 7 24.52 -20.49 -2.15
CA ARG A 7 23.74 -20.07 -0.99
C ARG A 7 22.45 -19.39 -1.40
N PHE A 8 22.51 -18.48 -2.38
CA PHE A 8 21.32 -17.81 -2.89
C PHE A 8 20.35 -18.78 -3.56
N TYR A 9 20.87 -19.71 -4.38
CA TYR A 9 20.04 -20.74 -5.03
C TYR A 9 19.28 -21.61 -4.03
N ARG A 10 19.94 -22.10 -2.98
CA ARG A 10 19.27 -22.89 -1.93
C ARG A 10 18.23 -22.09 -1.16
N HIS A 11 18.53 -20.84 -0.86
CA HIS A 11 17.58 -19.95 -0.21
C HIS A 11 16.35 -19.73 -1.10
N PHE A 12 16.58 -19.40 -2.38
CA PHE A 12 15.54 -19.19 -3.38
C PHE A 12 14.64 -20.43 -3.53
N GLN A 13 15.22 -21.63 -3.60
CA GLN A 13 14.43 -22.87 -3.66
C GLN A 13 13.58 -23.08 -2.41
N THR A 14 14.15 -22.84 -1.22
CA THR A 14 13.42 -22.99 0.05
C THR A 14 12.24 -22.03 0.14
N GLU A 15 12.45 -20.78 -0.25
CA GLU A 15 11.42 -19.74 -0.27
C GLU A 15 10.32 -20.03 -1.29
N ILE A 16 10.67 -20.54 -2.49
CA ILE A 16 9.69 -20.99 -3.46
C ILE A 16 8.80 -22.09 -2.88
N THR A 17 9.39 -23.13 -2.28
CA THR A 17 8.62 -24.24 -1.73
C THR A 17 7.70 -23.75 -0.61
N ALA A 18 8.21 -22.90 0.29
CA ALA A 18 7.39 -22.32 1.36
C ALA A 18 6.20 -21.50 0.82
N ILE A 19 6.41 -20.68 -0.23
CA ILE A 19 5.33 -19.91 -0.87
C ILE A 19 4.34 -20.84 -1.57
N GLN A 20 4.79 -21.94 -2.19
CA GLN A 20 3.92 -22.94 -2.81
C GLN A 20 3.03 -23.62 -1.77
N ASP A 21 3.61 -24.06 -0.66
CA ASP A 21 2.88 -24.70 0.45
C ASP A 21 1.81 -23.73 1.00
N GLN A 22 2.15 -22.45 1.19
CA GLN A 22 1.19 -21.42 1.61
C GLN A 22 0.04 -21.23 0.60
N ILE A 23 0.31 -21.31 -0.71
CA ILE A 23 -0.72 -21.23 -1.76
C ILE A 23 -1.64 -22.46 -1.71
N GLU A 24 -1.12 -23.63 -1.39
CA GLU A 24 -1.92 -24.86 -1.22
C GLU A 24 -2.80 -24.78 0.03
N ASP A 25 -2.27 -24.23 1.13
CA ASP A 25 -2.98 -24.03 2.38
C ASP A 25 -4.14 -23.02 2.28
N LEU A 26 -4.13 -22.11 1.30
CA LEU A 26 -5.24 -21.16 1.04
C LEU A 26 -6.60 -21.84 0.92
N GLY A 27 -6.62 -23.09 0.42
CA GLY A 27 -7.85 -23.88 0.29
C GLY A 27 -8.44 -24.37 1.62
N THR A 28 -7.62 -24.44 2.68
CA THR A 28 -8.02 -24.95 3.99
C THR A 28 -8.52 -23.85 4.93
N LEU A 29 -8.16 -22.60 4.66
CA LEU A 29 -8.50 -21.45 5.49
C LEU A 29 -9.95 -20.99 5.30
N SER A 30 -10.58 -20.56 6.40
CA SER A 30 -11.99 -20.13 6.41
C SER A 30 -12.20 -18.79 5.69
N SER A 31 -13.29 -18.69 4.94
CA SER A 31 -13.69 -17.46 4.22
C SER A 31 -14.28 -16.38 5.13
N VAL A 32 -14.62 -16.71 6.37
CA VAL A 32 -15.55 -15.90 7.18
C VAL A 32 -14.82 -14.84 8.03
N GLY A 33 -13.52 -14.99 8.26
CA GLY A 33 -12.76 -14.18 9.21
C GLY A 33 -11.76 -13.18 8.63
N GLY A 34 -11.63 -13.06 7.30
CA GLY A 34 -10.55 -12.27 6.68
C GLY A 34 -9.19 -12.98 6.65
N GLU A 35 -9.01 -14.06 7.40
CA GLU A 35 -7.79 -14.87 7.47
C GLU A 35 -7.28 -15.33 6.09
N ARG A 36 -8.20 -15.67 5.16
CA ARG A 36 -7.81 -16.01 3.79
C ARG A 36 -7.25 -14.81 3.04
N GLN A 37 -7.81 -13.62 3.24
CA GLN A 37 -7.28 -12.40 2.63
C GLN A 37 -5.93 -12.05 3.23
N ASP A 38 -5.77 -12.19 4.55
CA ASP A 38 -4.49 -11.97 5.23
C ASP A 38 -3.41 -12.96 4.76
N CYS A 39 -3.78 -14.21 4.49
CA CYS A 39 -2.88 -15.22 3.92
C CYS A 39 -2.50 -14.88 2.47
N VAL A 40 -3.46 -14.46 1.63
CA VAL A 40 -3.19 -13.96 0.28
C VAL A 40 -2.22 -12.77 0.32
N ASP A 41 -2.45 -11.83 1.24
CA ASP A 41 -1.58 -10.67 1.42
C ASP A 41 -0.17 -11.10 1.89
N THR A 42 -0.08 -12.13 2.74
CA THR A 42 1.18 -12.74 3.19
C THR A 42 1.96 -13.39 2.04
N ILE A 43 1.29 -14.14 1.17
CA ILE A 43 1.91 -14.78 0.01
C ILE A 43 2.39 -13.73 -1.00
N LEU A 44 1.59 -12.69 -1.26
CA LEU A 44 1.99 -11.55 -2.10
C LEU A 44 3.23 -10.85 -1.56
N ALA A 45 3.32 -10.71 -0.23
CA ALA A 45 4.49 -10.19 0.45
C ALA A 45 5.72 -11.08 0.14
N GLY A 46 5.61 -12.39 0.38
CA GLY A 46 6.69 -13.37 0.16
C GLY A 46 7.22 -13.38 -1.27
N ILE A 47 6.32 -13.40 -2.27
CA ILE A 47 6.71 -13.33 -3.70
C ILE A 47 7.52 -12.06 -3.99
N SER A 48 7.10 -10.95 -3.39
CA SER A 48 7.75 -9.67 -3.66
C SER A 48 9.09 -9.51 -2.94
N ARG A 49 9.23 -10.09 -1.75
CA ARG A 49 10.53 -10.24 -1.08
C ARG A 49 11.50 -11.01 -1.96
N LEU A 50 11.07 -12.19 -2.42
CA LEU A 50 11.89 -13.06 -3.26
C LEU A 50 12.29 -12.36 -4.58
N SER A 51 11.39 -11.57 -5.16
CA SER A 51 11.67 -10.73 -6.34
C SER A 51 12.74 -9.65 -6.07
N ASN A 52 12.66 -8.97 -4.93
CA ASN A 52 13.64 -7.96 -4.53
C ASN A 52 15.02 -8.58 -4.26
N GLU A 53 15.05 -9.75 -3.61
CA GLU A 53 16.28 -10.50 -3.36
C GLU A 53 16.94 -10.96 -4.66
N VAL A 54 16.16 -11.42 -5.65
CA VAL A 54 16.67 -11.75 -6.99
C VAL A 54 17.26 -10.52 -7.68
N THR A 55 16.64 -9.35 -7.50
CA THR A 55 17.13 -8.08 -8.06
C THR A 55 18.47 -7.66 -7.44
N ASP A 56 18.62 -7.83 -6.13
CA ASP A 56 19.88 -7.55 -5.42
C ASP A 56 20.97 -8.58 -5.74
N ALA A 57 20.56 -9.79 -6.13
CA ALA A 57 21.46 -10.86 -6.52
C ALA A 57 21.95 -10.79 -7.97
N LEU A 58 21.43 -9.86 -8.80
CA LEU A 58 21.75 -9.78 -10.23
C LEU A 58 23.26 -9.62 -10.50
N ASP A 59 24.00 -8.96 -9.60
CA ASP A 59 25.42 -8.67 -9.77
C ASP A 59 26.32 -9.91 -9.69
N TYR A 60 25.86 -10.98 -9.03
CA TYR A 60 26.65 -12.20 -8.83
C TYR A 60 25.97 -13.47 -9.37
N VAL A 61 24.71 -13.42 -9.77
CA VAL A 61 23.97 -14.56 -10.33
C VAL A 61 24.14 -14.63 -11.86
N PRO A 62 24.43 -15.81 -12.44
CA PRO A 62 24.51 -16.01 -13.90
C PRO A 62 23.20 -15.68 -14.64
N ALA A 63 23.29 -15.19 -15.88
CA ALA A 63 22.13 -14.83 -16.70
C ALA A 63 21.15 -16.00 -16.95
N TYR A 64 21.62 -17.25 -16.92
CA TYR A 64 20.77 -18.44 -17.00
C TYR A 64 19.85 -18.55 -15.77
N ASP A 65 20.43 -18.43 -14.58
CA ASP A 65 19.70 -18.51 -13.30
C ASP A 65 18.77 -17.31 -13.12
N GLN A 66 19.17 -16.12 -13.57
CA GLN A 66 18.30 -14.92 -13.59
C GLN A 66 16.98 -15.19 -14.34
N ARG A 67 17.06 -15.85 -15.52
CA ARG A 67 15.88 -16.22 -16.30
C ARG A 67 15.04 -17.27 -15.58
N ALA A 68 15.69 -18.27 -14.98
CA ALA A 68 15.00 -19.30 -14.21
C ALA A 68 14.24 -18.70 -13.02
N TYR A 69 14.87 -17.79 -12.27
CA TYR A 69 14.25 -17.10 -11.13
C TYR A 69 13.07 -16.23 -11.56
N ALA A 70 13.21 -15.46 -12.64
CA ALA A 70 12.12 -14.65 -13.17
C ALA A 70 10.92 -15.50 -13.64
N GLN A 71 11.17 -16.63 -14.30
CA GLN A 71 10.12 -17.56 -14.71
C GLN A 71 9.42 -18.19 -13.51
N ALA A 72 10.17 -18.57 -12.48
CA ALA A 72 9.61 -19.15 -11.27
C ALA A 72 8.74 -18.16 -10.49
N LEU A 73 9.16 -16.89 -10.37
CA LEU A 73 8.36 -15.82 -9.76
C LEU A 73 7.06 -15.56 -10.54
N LYS A 74 7.14 -15.58 -11.87
CA LYS A 74 5.95 -15.47 -12.74
C LYS A 74 4.98 -16.63 -12.52
N ALA A 75 5.50 -17.85 -12.46
CA ALA A 75 4.69 -19.06 -12.21
C ALA A 75 4.02 -19.04 -10.82
N LEU A 76 4.72 -18.55 -9.77
CA LEU A 76 4.13 -18.37 -8.44
C LEU A 76 3.00 -17.34 -8.46
N THR A 77 3.19 -16.22 -9.14
CA THR A 77 2.18 -15.17 -9.27
C THR A 77 0.94 -15.69 -10.02
N GLU A 78 1.14 -16.48 -11.07
CA GLU A 78 0.06 -17.11 -11.82
C GLU A 78 -0.70 -18.15 -10.98
N LYS A 79 0.01 -19.00 -10.24
CA LYS A 79 -0.61 -19.95 -9.29
C LYS A 79 -1.44 -19.25 -8.22
N LEU A 80 -0.94 -18.14 -7.66
CA LEU A 80 -1.69 -17.34 -6.69
C LEU A 80 -2.93 -16.71 -7.31
N ASN A 81 -2.84 -16.17 -8.53
CA ASN A 81 -3.99 -15.62 -9.26
C ASN A 81 -5.03 -16.72 -9.56
N GLU A 82 -4.59 -17.92 -9.92
CA GLU A 82 -5.48 -19.06 -10.13
C GLU A 82 -6.18 -19.46 -8.81
N ALA A 83 -5.42 -19.61 -7.72
CA ALA A 83 -5.96 -19.94 -6.40
C ALA A 83 -6.96 -18.87 -5.92
N THR A 84 -6.61 -17.60 -6.00
CA THR A 84 -7.50 -16.49 -5.61
C THR A 84 -8.76 -16.41 -6.49
N SER A 85 -8.65 -16.68 -7.80
CA SER A 85 -9.82 -16.69 -8.71
C SER A 85 -10.83 -17.80 -8.37
N LYS A 86 -10.38 -18.94 -7.83
CA LYS A 86 -11.26 -20.04 -7.38
C LYS A 86 -12.09 -19.64 -6.16
N PHE A 87 -11.60 -18.68 -5.37
CA PHE A 87 -12.24 -18.23 -4.13
C PHE A 87 -12.83 -16.82 -4.20
N ALA A 88 -12.65 -16.11 -5.33
CA ALA A 88 -13.24 -14.80 -5.54
C ALA A 88 -14.78 -14.89 -5.47
N PRO A 89 -15.47 -14.01 -4.73
CA PRO A 89 -16.91 -13.97 -4.72
C PRO A 89 -17.39 -13.67 -6.14
N LYS A 90 -18.06 -14.65 -6.78
CA LYS A 90 -18.70 -14.45 -8.08
C LYS A 90 -19.58 -13.22 -7.97
N SER A 91 -19.25 -12.16 -8.71
CA SER A 91 -20.10 -10.98 -8.87
C SER A 91 -21.50 -11.41 -9.31
N ARG A 92 -22.41 -11.59 -8.35
CA ARG A 92 -23.84 -11.85 -8.57
C ARG A 92 -24.62 -10.54 -8.54
N PHE A 93 -24.13 -9.49 -9.18
CA PHE A 93 -24.92 -8.28 -9.41
C PHE A 93 -24.52 -7.62 -10.73
N GLN A 94 -24.92 -8.23 -11.85
CA GLN A 94 -25.12 -7.46 -13.09
C GLN A 94 -26.59 -7.05 -13.16
N PHE A 95 -26.87 -5.83 -12.71
CA PHE A 95 -28.11 -5.16 -13.06
C PHE A 95 -28.06 -4.80 -14.55
N LYS A 96 -28.85 -5.51 -15.37
CA LYS A 96 -29.11 -5.10 -16.76
C LYS A 96 -29.87 -3.76 -16.74
N PRO A 97 -29.37 -2.68 -17.36
CA PRO A 97 -30.19 -1.49 -17.57
C PRO A 97 -31.20 -1.80 -18.69
N ARG A 98 -32.49 -1.90 -18.33
CA ARG A 98 -33.59 -1.94 -19.29
C ARG A 98 -34.18 -0.54 -19.40
N ALA A 99 -34.07 0.05 -20.60
CA ALA A 99 -34.71 1.30 -20.95
C ALA A 99 -36.22 1.26 -20.66
N ALA A 100 -36.72 2.35 -20.07
CA ALA A 100 -38.11 2.54 -19.72
C ALA A 100 -38.97 2.87 -20.96
N LYS A 101 -40.19 2.30 -21.00
CA LYS A 101 -41.44 3.00 -21.32
C LYS A 101 -42.67 2.12 -21.00
N SER A 102 -43.42 2.58 -19.98
CA SER A 102 -44.89 2.68 -19.81
C SER A 102 -45.75 2.27 -21.04
N THR A 103 -46.95 1.66 -21.01
CA THR A 103 -47.95 1.27 -19.99
C THR A 103 -49.09 0.49 -20.68
N ASN A 104 -49.81 -0.33 -19.89
CA ASN A 104 -51.25 -0.74 -19.98
C ASN A 104 -51.70 -2.01 -20.76
N THR A 105 -52.05 -3.07 -19.96
CA THR A 105 -53.36 -3.79 -19.81
C THR A 105 -54.22 -4.10 -21.06
N THR A 106 -54.86 -5.26 -21.33
CA THR A 106 -55.34 -6.46 -20.59
C THR A 106 -55.83 -7.56 -21.58
N THR A 107 -55.90 -8.83 -21.12
CA THR A 107 -56.79 -9.98 -21.51
C THR A 107 -56.55 -10.90 -22.74
N LEU A 108 -56.28 -12.17 -22.38
CA LEU A 108 -56.92 -13.46 -22.75
C LEU A 108 -56.74 -14.12 -24.15
N SER A 109 -56.09 -15.29 -24.08
CA SER A 109 -56.52 -16.62 -24.58
C SER A 109 -56.16 -17.11 -25.99
N ALA A 110 -55.60 -18.33 -25.97
CA ALA A 110 -55.75 -19.47 -26.88
C ALA A 110 -54.82 -19.63 -28.12
N SER A 111 -53.96 -20.65 -28.00
CA SER A 111 -53.82 -21.83 -28.87
C SER A 111 -53.12 -21.78 -30.24
N GLU A 112 -52.20 -22.75 -30.37
CA GLU A 112 -51.86 -23.54 -31.58
C GLU A 112 -51.12 -22.82 -32.75
N THR A 113 -50.34 -23.42 -33.65
CA THR A 113 -49.62 -24.70 -33.85
C THR A 113 -48.91 -24.51 -35.21
N VAL A 114 -47.61 -24.81 -35.30
CA VAL A 114 -46.91 -25.39 -36.48
C VAL A 114 -46.66 -24.55 -37.78
N GLN A 115 -45.51 -24.89 -38.41
CA GLN A 115 -45.14 -24.85 -39.84
C GLN A 115 -44.36 -23.66 -40.45
N GLN A 116 -43.09 -23.95 -40.82
CA GLN A 116 -42.40 -23.56 -42.07
C GLN A 116 -43.30 -23.78 -43.32
N PRO A 117 -43.07 -23.21 -44.54
CA PRO A 117 -41.74 -23.01 -45.17
C PRO A 117 -41.60 -21.83 -46.20
N GLN A 118 -40.37 -21.67 -46.73
CA GLN A 118 -39.98 -21.31 -48.12
C GLN A 118 -40.58 -20.07 -48.82
N HIS A 119 -39.73 -19.16 -49.32
CA HIS A 119 -39.25 -19.15 -50.73
C HIS A 119 -38.57 -17.81 -51.06
N ASP A 120 -37.31 -17.86 -51.50
CA ASP A 120 -36.65 -16.84 -52.32
C ASP A 120 -36.96 -17.18 -53.81
N PRO A 121 -37.16 -16.21 -54.72
CA PRO A 121 -36.10 -15.97 -55.71
C PRO A 121 -36.06 -14.57 -56.39
N ARG A 122 -34.85 -14.24 -56.89
CA ARG A 122 -34.48 -13.47 -58.11
C ARG A 122 -34.54 -11.92 -58.04
N ARG A 123 -33.41 -11.20 -58.12
CA ARG A 123 -32.45 -10.90 -59.25
C ARG A 123 -32.64 -9.42 -59.67
N LEU A 124 -31.68 -8.48 -59.54
CA LEU A 124 -30.37 -8.27 -60.22
C LEU A 124 -30.49 -7.12 -61.24
N PHE A 125 -29.74 -6.01 -61.06
CA PHE A 125 -29.21 -5.05 -62.08
C PHE A 125 -28.20 -4.12 -61.36
N HIS A 126 -26.87 -4.34 -61.45
CA HIS A 126 -25.87 -3.79 -62.41
C HIS A 126 -25.76 -2.25 -62.40
N GLU A 127 -24.67 -1.70 -61.83
CA GLU A 127 -23.44 -1.18 -62.51
C GLU A 127 -23.64 0.24 -63.06
N ALA A 128 -22.69 1.17 -63.11
CA ALA A 128 -21.29 1.33 -62.70
C ALA A 128 -20.95 2.81 -62.98
N SER A 129 -19.89 3.36 -62.38
CA SER A 129 -18.98 4.36 -63.02
C SER A 129 -17.86 4.81 -62.07
N PRO A 130 -16.71 5.28 -62.61
CA PRO A 130 -15.38 4.83 -62.18
C PRO A 130 -14.36 5.95 -61.91
N ASP A 131 -13.11 5.52 -61.61
CA ASP A 131 -11.80 6.15 -61.92
C ASP A 131 -11.46 7.51 -61.26
N ASN A 132 -10.26 7.80 -60.72
CA ASN A 132 -8.91 7.39 -61.13
C ASN A 132 -7.81 7.93 -60.17
N ASN A 133 -6.71 7.17 -60.09
CA ASN A 133 -5.29 7.56 -60.05
C ASN A 133 -4.61 8.32 -58.88
N GLU A 134 -3.70 7.57 -58.23
CA GLU A 134 -2.36 8.01 -57.81
C GLU A 134 -1.43 8.31 -59.03
N PRO A 135 -0.24 8.89 -58.78
CA PRO A 135 0.96 8.12 -59.09
C PRO A 135 2.09 8.18 -58.03
N ALA A 136 2.79 7.05 -57.90
CA ALA A 136 4.16 6.81 -57.38
C ALA A 136 5.23 7.45 -58.32
N ALA A 137 6.56 7.45 -58.13
CA ALA A 137 7.56 6.77 -57.31
C ALA A 137 8.81 7.70 -57.27
N ASP A 138 9.86 7.54 -56.45
CA ASP A 138 11.00 6.60 -56.54
C ASP A 138 12.01 7.11 -55.46
N GLY A 139 12.77 6.37 -54.65
CA GLY A 139 13.31 5.02 -54.75
C GLY A 139 14.85 5.10 -54.66
N THR A 140 15.46 4.77 -53.52
CA THR A 140 16.78 4.09 -53.46
C THR A 140 16.95 3.39 -52.12
N ASP A 141 17.18 2.08 -52.25
CA ASP A 141 17.30 1.03 -51.24
C ASP A 141 18.74 0.88 -50.73
N SER A 142 18.88 0.32 -49.51
CA SER A 142 19.87 -0.72 -49.17
C SER A 142 19.59 -1.29 -47.78
N ALA A 143 19.10 -2.54 -47.78
CA ALA A 143 18.93 -3.47 -46.65
C ALA A 143 20.28 -3.88 -46.02
N ALA A 144 20.45 -4.56 -44.89
CA ALA A 144 19.61 -5.26 -43.91
C ALA A 144 20.46 -5.44 -42.62
N GLU A 145 19.83 -5.53 -41.45
CA GLU A 145 20.06 -6.64 -40.49
C GLU A 145 19.13 -6.48 -39.29
N GLY A 146 18.26 -7.48 -39.10
CA GLY A 146 17.22 -7.48 -38.09
C GLY A 146 17.80 -7.48 -36.67
N ARG A 147 17.44 -6.44 -35.92
CA ARG A 147 17.37 -6.51 -34.47
C ARG A 147 15.91 -6.41 -34.10
N ASP A 148 15.34 -7.58 -33.85
CA ASP A 148 14.01 -7.75 -33.28
C ASP A 148 13.92 -6.82 -32.07
N GLY A 149 13.09 -5.78 -32.20
CA GLY A 149 12.91 -4.78 -31.18
C GLY A 149 12.38 -5.48 -29.95
N LEU A 150 13.26 -5.66 -28.95
CA LEU A 150 12.87 -6.04 -27.61
C LEU A 150 11.77 -5.07 -27.20
N GLY A 151 10.54 -5.59 -27.19
CA GLY A 151 9.39 -4.89 -26.65
C GLY A 151 9.80 -4.37 -25.28
N VAL A 152 9.60 -3.06 -25.10
CA VAL A 152 9.82 -2.36 -23.85
C VAL A 152 9.21 -3.20 -22.72
N MET A 153 10.09 -3.81 -21.92
CA MET A 153 9.71 -4.43 -20.65
C MET A 153 8.84 -3.42 -19.89
N PRO A 154 7.68 -3.80 -19.33
CA PRO A 154 6.91 -2.89 -18.52
C PRO A 154 7.69 -2.62 -17.22
N GLY A 155 8.58 -1.63 -17.28
CA GLY A 155 9.15 -0.95 -16.13
C GLY A 155 8.07 -0.09 -15.49
N LEU A 156 7.02 -0.72 -14.95
CA LEU A 156 6.01 -0.02 -14.19
C LEU A 156 6.53 0.12 -12.75
N ARG A 157 7.27 1.19 -12.47
CA ARG A 157 7.31 1.69 -11.09
C ARG A 157 5.86 2.05 -10.74
N ARG A 158 5.19 1.16 -10.01
CA ARG A 158 3.79 1.35 -9.60
C ARG A 158 3.72 2.61 -8.74
N ASN A 159 2.95 3.61 -9.18
CA ASN A 159 2.79 4.85 -8.43
C ASN A 159 1.73 4.65 -7.35
N TYR A 160 2.17 4.27 -6.14
CA TYR A 160 1.27 4.01 -5.02
C TYR A 160 0.47 5.24 -4.59
N ASN A 161 1.04 6.45 -4.73
CA ASN A 161 0.37 7.69 -4.31
C ASN A 161 -0.79 8.04 -5.24
N GLU A 162 -0.68 7.73 -6.54
CA GLU A 162 -1.82 7.85 -7.46
C GLU A 162 -2.92 6.85 -7.13
N GLU A 163 -2.57 5.60 -6.76
CA GLU A 163 -3.53 4.58 -6.32
C GLU A 163 -4.25 5.02 -5.04
N ILE A 164 -3.50 5.55 -4.07
CA ILE A 164 -4.03 6.12 -2.83
C ILE A 164 -4.90 7.35 -3.11
N ALA A 165 -4.59 8.17 -4.12
CA ALA A 165 -5.38 9.37 -4.45
C ALA A 165 -6.68 9.07 -5.22
N ARG A 166 -6.90 7.85 -5.73
CA ARG A 166 -8.06 7.56 -6.60
C ARG A 166 -9.41 7.87 -5.91
N PRO A 167 -10.33 8.58 -6.59
CA PRO A 167 -11.58 9.06 -6.00
C PRO A 167 -12.65 7.98 -5.79
N GLU A 168 -12.46 6.77 -6.34
CA GLU A 168 -13.42 5.65 -6.25
C GLU A 168 -13.60 5.11 -4.81
N LEU A 169 -12.76 5.56 -3.86
CA LEU A 169 -12.71 5.13 -2.46
C LEU A 169 -12.81 6.30 -1.47
N LYS A 170 -13.48 7.41 -1.83
CA LYS A 170 -13.61 8.61 -0.97
C LYS A 170 -14.19 8.37 0.43
N ALA A 171 -14.84 7.24 0.67
CA ALA A 171 -15.32 6.83 1.98
C ALA A 171 -14.69 5.48 2.37
N GLY A 172 -13.80 5.49 3.37
CA GLY A 172 -13.25 4.29 3.98
C GLY A 172 -11.72 4.29 4.10
N VAL A 173 -11.20 3.22 4.70
CA VAL A 173 -9.76 2.99 4.87
C VAL A 173 -9.13 2.53 3.55
N ARG A 174 -8.01 3.15 3.18
CA ARG A 174 -7.18 2.75 2.03
C ARG A 174 -6.10 1.78 2.49
N LYS A 175 -6.00 0.63 1.83
CA LYS A 175 -4.96 -0.40 2.06
C LYS A 175 -4.10 -0.60 0.81
N PRO A 176 -3.13 0.29 0.54
CA PRO A 176 -2.24 0.16 -0.61
C PRO A 176 -1.35 -1.09 -0.50
N SER A 177 -1.24 -1.86 -1.58
CA SER A 177 -0.34 -3.03 -1.62
C SER A 177 1.08 -2.58 -1.96
N PHE A 178 1.93 -2.41 -0.96
CA PHE A 178 3.37 -2.08 -1.13
C PHE A 178 4.22 -3.30 -1.52
N SER A 179 3.62 -4.30 -2.16
CA SER A 179 4.23 -5.62 -2.42
C SER A 179 5.60 -5.48 -3.10
N SER A 180 5.69 -4.81 -4.25
CA SER A 180 6.95 -4.59 -4.97
C SER A 180 7.84 -3.45 -4.44
N ALA A 181 7.49 -2.78 -3.34
CA ALA A 181 8.25 -1.64 -2.84
C ALA A 181 9.33 -2.06 -1.83
N LYS A 182 10.49 -1.42 -1.87
CA LYS A 182 11.52 -1.55 -0.81
C LYS A 182 11.39 -0.51 0.30
N ASN A 183 10.72 0.60 -0.01
CA ASN A 183 10.53 1.76 0.86
C ASN A 183 9.07 2.19 0.81
N ILE A 184 8.54 2.66 1.93
CA ILE A 184 7.20 3.23 2.02
C ILE A 184 7.32 4.75 1.92
N ALA A 185 6.77 5.32 0.85
CA ALA A 185 6.72 6.77 0.64
C ALA A 185 5.29 7.20 0.34
N ILE A 186 4.65 7.88 1.29
CA ILE A 186 3.31 8.44 1.15
C ILE A 186 3.44 9.95 1.08
N TYR A 187 2.91 10.54 0.02
CA TYR A 187 2.99 11.98 -0.18
C TYR A 187 1.78 12.56 -0.92
N ASP A 188 1.57 13.87 -0.76
CA ASP A 188 0.56 14.68 -1.45
C ASP A 188 -0.87 14.14 -1.26
N GLN A 189 -1.20 13.73 -0.03
CA GLN A 189 -2.52 13.19 0.31
C GLN A 189 -3.30 14.17 1.18
N THR A 190 -4.61 14.24 0.96
CA THR A 190 -5.51 15.11 1.72
C THR A 190 -6.79 14.39 2.14
N GLY A 191 -7.13 14.45 3.43
CA GLY A 191 -8.41 13.95 3.93
C GLY A 191 -8.57 12.43 3.90
N LEU A 192 -7.46 11.67 3.83
CA LEU A 192 -7.47 10.22 3.63
C LEU A 192 -7.12 9.45 4.90
N HIS A 193 -7.72 8.28 5.05
CA HIS A 193 -7.31 7.30 6.05
C HIS A 193 -6.57 6.16 5.35
N ILE A 194 -5.27 6.02 5.60
CA ILE A 194 -4.36 5.09 4.96
C ILE A 194 -3.86 4.10 6.02
N MET A 195 -4.16 2.82 5.87
CA MET A 195 -3.60 1.76 6.69
C MET A 195 -2.70 0.88 5.83
N LEU A 196 -1.48 0.63 6.29
CA LEU A 196 -0.58 -0.27 5.59
C LEU A 196 -0.96 -1.73 5.85
N PRO A 197 -1.10 -2.56 4.79
CA PRO A 197 -1.32 -3.98 4.95
C PRO A 197 -0.04 -4.71 5.39
N SER A 198 -0.17 -5.96 5.84
CA SER A 198 0.96 -6.84 6.17
C SER A 198 1.92 -7.05 4.98
N SER A 199 1.41 -6.95 3.74
CA SER A 199 2.24 -6.99 2.52
C SER A 199 3.27 -5.86 2.41
N ALA A 200 3.12 -4.78 3.19
CA ALA A 200 4.07 -3.69 3.28
C ALA A 200 5.28 -3.98 4.21
N SER A 201 5.30 -5.13 4.90
CA SER A 201 6.38 -5.53 5.82
C SER A 201 7.77 -5.62 5.17
N HIS A 202 7.84 -5.85 3.85
CA HIS A 202 9.09 -5.88 3.10
C HIS A 202 9.60 -4.49 2.70
N ALA A 203 8.75 -3.47 2.78
CA ALA A 203 9.04 -2.11 2.36
C ALA A 203 9.55 -1.23 3.52
N THR A 204 10.02 -1.85 4.61
CA THR A 204 10.43 -1.18 5.85
C THR A 204 11.90 -0.76 5.86
N SER A 205 12.60 -0.82 4.72
CA SER A 205 13.98 -0.31 4.62
C SER A 205 14.04 1.20 4.90
N SER A 206 13.01 1.96 4.52
CA SER A 206 12.80 3.34 4.95
C SER A 206 11.33 3.75 4.83
N GLY A 207 10.90 4.64 5.72
CA GLY A 207 9.58 5.27 5.68
C GLY A 207 9.68 6.77 5.40
N SER A 208 8.80 7.31 4.55
CA SER A 208 8.66 8.75 4.31
C SER A 208 7.21 9.16 4.21
N LEU A 209 6.82 10.16 5.01
CA LEU A 209 5.50 10.78 5.00
C LEU A 209 5.70 12.27 4.70
N THR A 210 5.27 12.73 3.52
CA THR A 210 5.56 14.11 3.06
C THR A 210 4.31 14.82 2.57
N ASN A 211 4.10 16.08 2.93
CA ASN A 211 2.99 16.90 2.41
C ASN A 211 1.62 16.22 2.59
N LEU A 212 1.26 15.92 3.83
CA LEU A 212 -0.03 15.31 4.19
C LEU A 212 -0.90 16.33 4.92
N ASP A 213 -2.18 16.40 4.55
CA ASP A 213 -3.14 17.32 5.19
C ASP A 213 -4.43 16.59 5.56
N GLU A 214 -4.91 16.77 6.80
CA GLU A 214 -6.11 16.09 7.30
C GLU A 214 -6.11 14.55 7.11
N CYS A 215 -4.93 13.93 7.21
CA CYS A 215 -4.75 12.50 6.95
C CYS A 215 -4.61 11.67 8.23
N ILE A 216 -4.97 10.40 8.13
CA ILE A 216 -4.67 9.39 9.13
C ILE A 216 -3.81 8.33 8.46
N VAL A 217 -2.64 8.06 9.02
CA VAL A 217 -1.72 7.04 8.48
C VAL A 217 -1.40 6.03 9.58
N ASP A 218 -1.69 4.76 9.34
CA ASP A 218 -1.35 3.65 10.24
C ASP A 218 -0.34 2.72 9.56
N MET A 219 0.84 2.61 10.16
CA MET A 219 1.96 1.77 9.72
C MET A 219 2.31 0.69 10.76
N THR A 220 1.41 0.41 11.71
CA THR A 220 1.67 -0.51 12.82
C THR A 220 1.74 -1.97 12.36
N VAL A 221 0.84 -2.40 11.47
CA VAL A 221 0.78 -3.77 10.94
C VAL A 221 2.10 -4.24 10.32
N PRO A 222 2.74 -3.50 9.39
CA PRO A 222 4.01 -3.95 8.81
C PRO A 222 5.20 -3.91 9.78
N THR A 223 5.08 -3.17 10.90
CA THR A 223 6.15 -2.97 11.88
C THR A 223 5.97 -3.76 13.18
N SER A 224 4.86 -4.50 13.32
CA SER A 224 4.49 -5.23 14.53
C SER A 224 4.11 -6.68 14.17
N GLY A 225 4.91 -7.67 14.58
CA GLY A 225 4.60 -9.09 14.40
C GLY A 225 5.83 -9.99 14.19
N SER A 226 5.62 -11.30 14.04
CA SER A 226 6.70 -12.29 13.81
C SER A 226 7.38 -12.13 12.44
N MET A 227 6.71 -11.51 11.48
CA MET A 227 7.21 -11.27 10.12
C MET A 227 7.39 -9.79 9.78
N GLY A 228 6.98 -8.88 10.68
CA GLY A 228 7.19 -7.44 10.52
C GLY A 228 8.61 -7.05 10.94
N ALA A 229 9.23 -6.14 10.19
CA ALA A 229 10.52 -5.56 10.56
C ALA A 229 10.34 -4.08 10.91
N PRO A 230 10.99 -3.57 11.98
CA PRO A 230 10.96 -2.16 12.30
C PRO A 230 11.61 -1.36 11.15
N PHE A 231 11.14 -0.12 10.93
CA PHE A 231 11.76 0.74 9.92
C PHE A 231 13.22 1.02 10.26
N ALA A 232 14.12 0.98 9.27
CA ALA A 232 15.51 1.40 9.53
C ALA A 232 15.63 2.91 9.79
N GLY A 233 14.72 3.71 9.22
CA GLY A 233 14.59 5.14 9.47
C GLY A 233 13.27 5.68 8.95
N LEU A 234 12.81 6.77 9.54
CA LEU A 234 11.54 7.42 9.19
C LEU A 234 11.72 8.93 9.05
N ALA A 235 11.20 9.49 7.96
CA ALA A 235 11.16 10.93 7.73
C ALA A 235 9.71 11.40 7.59
N ILE A 236 9.30 12.36 8.42
CA ILE A 236 7.98 13.00 8.38
C ILE A 236 8.21 14.46 8.06
N LYS A 237 7.63 14.95 6.96
CA LYS A 237 7.87 16.30 6.47
C LYS A 237 6.57 16.99 6.04
N ASP A 238 6.40 18.25 6.42
CA ASP A 238 5.31 19.12 5.93
C ASP A 238 3.91 18.51 6.14
N VAL A 239 3.62 18.05 7.36
CA VAL A 239 2.32 17.42 7.70
C VAL A 239 1.44 18.37 8.52
N LYS A 240 0.15 18.45 8.21
CA LYS A 240 -0.81 19.31 8.91
C LYS A 240 -2.07 18.55 9.29
N LYS A 241 -2.65 18.87 10.45
CA LYS A 241 -3.98 18.38 10.87
C LYS A 241 -4.14 16.86 10.80
N SER A 242 -3.07 16.10 11.03
CA SER A 242 -3.02 14.68 10.72
C SER A 242 -2.70 13.84 11.96
N LEU A 243 -3.09 12.57 11.92
CA LEU A 243 -2.77 11.57 12.94
C LEU A 243 -1.89 10.48 12.32
N LEU A 244 -0.65 10.39 12.76
CA LEU A 244 0.35 9.48 12.21
C LEU A 244 0.70 8.40 13.24
N VAL A 245 0.27 7.17 13.00
CA VAL A 245 0.64 5.99 13.79
C VAL A 245 1.73 5.23 13.07
N CYS A 246 2.98 5.49 13.43
CA CYS A 246 4.15 5.09 12.65
C CYS A 246 4.71 3.70 13.00
N GLY A 247 4.32 3.14 14.14
CA GLY A 247 4.83 1.87 14.62
C GLY A 247 6.28 1.94 15.12
N THR A 248 7.06 0.87 14.88
CA THR A 248 8.42 0.72 15.41
C THR A 248 9.51 1.10 14.38
N VAL A 249 10.55 1.80 14.86
CA VAL A 249 11.68 2.28 14.07
C VAL A 249 13.00 1.91 14.78
N ALA A 250 13.82 1.09 14.12
CA ALA A 250 15.13 0.64 14.62
C ALA A 250 16.27 1.63 14.35
N GLY A 251 15.94 2.89 14.10
CA GLY A 251 16.90 3.96 13.79
C GLY A 251 16.33 5.35 14.08
N PRO A 252 16.78 6.38 13.34
CA PRO A 252 16.38 7.76 13.58
C PRO A 252 15.03 8.09 12.94
N VAL A 253 14.25 8.88 13.66
CA VAL A 253 13.03 9.52 13.17
C VAL A 253 13.29 11.01 13.05
N HIS A 254 13.08 11.56 11.86
CA HIS A 254 13.17 12.99 11.60
C HIS A 254 11.77 13.53 11.35
N ILE A 255 11.37 14.53 12.13
CA ILE A 255 10.07 15.18 12.04
C ILE A 255 10.34 16.64 11.71
N THR A 256 9.84 17.13 10.57
CA THR A 256 10.11 18.49 10.10
C THR A 256 8.85 19.17 9.58
N GLY A 257 8.58 20.40 10.03
CA GLY A 257 7.47 21.19 9.47
C GLY A 257 6.08 20.62 9.77
N VAL A 258 5.94 19.87 10.87
CA VAL A 258 4.65 19.27 11.27
C VAL A 258 3.86 20.24 12.14
N LYS A 259 2.56 20.40 11.86
CA LYS A 259 1.66 21.33 12.58
C LYS A 259 0.32 20.72 12.94
N ASP A 260 -0.22 21.08 14.10
CA ASP A 260 -1.58 20.70 14.51
C ASP A 260 -1.85 19.20 14.36
N SER A 261 -0.88 18.36 14.72
CA SER A 261 -0.90 16.93 14.38
C SER A 261 -0.50 16.08 15.57
N VAL A 262 -0.90 14.81 15.52
CA VAL A 262 -0.53 13.79 16.51
C VAL A 262 0.40 12.79 15.85
N VAL A 263 1.54 12.51 16.48
CA VAL A 263 2.53 11.53 16.02
C VAL A 263 2.71 10.46 17.07
N VAL A 264 2.52 9.20 16.70
CA VAL A 264 2.71 8.03 17.56
C VAL A 264 3.84 7.18 16.98
N VAL A 265 4.93 7.04 17.72
CA VAL A 265 6.13 6.34 17.22
C VAL A 265 6.96 5.73 18.34
N ALA A 266 7.53 4.55 18.07
CA ALA A 266 8.58 3.95 18.90
C ALA A 266 9.90 3.97 18.13
N ALA A 267 10.94 4.57 18.67
CA ALA A 267 12.19 4.81 17.95
C ALA A 267 13.44 4.69 18.82
N ARG A 268 14.61 4.64 18.19
CA ARG A 268 15.89 4.74 18.90
C ARG A 268 16.28 6.19 19.15
N GLN A 269 16.02 7.06 18.18
CA GLN A 269 16.39 8.48 18.19
C GLN A 269 15.28 9.28 17.51
N VAL A 270 14.90 10.41 18.09
CA VAL A 270 13.91 11.32 17.51
C VAL A 270 14.48 12.73 17.44
N ARG A 271 14.38 13.34 16.26
CA ARG A 271 14.75 14.73 16.00
C ARG A 271 13.55 15.46 15.42
N VAL A 272 13.17 16.56 16.05
CA VAL A 272 12.02 17.38 15.66
C VAL A 272 12.51 18.78 15.31
N HIS A 273 12.07 19.29 14.17
CA HIS A 273 12.49 20.58 13.63
C HIS A 273 11.30 21.36 13.09
N GLU A 274 11.21 22.66 13.38
CA GLU A 274 10.17 23.56 12.83
C GLU A 274 8.72 23.06 13.04
N CYS A 275 8.42 22.44 14.19
CA CYS A 275 7.11 21.90 14.51
C CYS A 275 6.28 22.82 15.42
N GLU A 276 4.96 22.81 15.25
CA GLU A 276 4.05 23.72 15.99
C GLU A 276 2.76 23.02 16.42
N ARG A 277 2.44 23.03 17.72
CA ARG A 277 1.24 22.38 18.29
C ARG A 277 1.16 20.91 17.86
N VAL A 278 2.17 20.13 18.24
CA VAL A 278 2.26 18.71 17.90
C VAL A 278 2.30 17.88 19.17
N ASP A 279 1.42 16.88 19.21
CA ASP A 279 1.34 15.92 20.29
C ASP A 279 2.11 14.65 19.89
N VAL A 280 3.12 14.29 20.65
CA VAL A 280 4.02 13.17 20.35
C VAL A 280 3.86 12.09 21.41
N TYR A 281 3.28 10.97 21.01
CA TYR A 281 3.24 9.73 21.80
C TYR A 281 4.48 8.91 21.46
N LEU A 282 5.40 8.81 22.41
CA LEU A 282 6.75 8.37 22.13
C LEU A 282 7.21 7.24 23.04
N HIS A 283 7.88 6.26 22.45
CA HIS A 283 8.88 5.44 23.13
C HIS A 283 10.23 5.74 22.48
N CYS A 284 11.21 6.20 23.25
CA CYS A 284 12.53 6.55 22.73
C CYS A 284 13.64 5.99 23.60
N ARG A 285 14.65 5.36 22.98
CA ARG A 285 15.83 4.85 23.72
C ARG A 285 16.86 5.94 24.06
N SER A 286 16.78 7.10 23.41
CA SER A 286 17.61 8.26 23.68
C SER A 286 16.75 9.47 24.03
N HIS A 287 17.36 10.56 24.48
CA HIS A 287 16.68 11.84 24.60
C HIS A 287 16.18 12.30 23.23
N PRO A 288 14.88 12.66 23.09
CA PRO A 288 14.36 13.33 21.91
C PRO A 288 14.94 14.74 21.84
N ILE A 289 15.31 15.18 20.64
CA ILE A 289 15.87 16.53 20.42
C ILE A 289 14.86 17.35 19.64
N ILE A 290 14.57 18.57 20.10
CA ILE A 290 13.72 19.53 19.39
C ILE A 290 14.51 20.79 19.02
N GLU A 291 14.16 21.41 17.90
CA GLU A 291 14.74 22.66 17.41
C GLU A 291 13.67 23.48 16.68
N ASP A 292 13.62 24.80 16.91
CA ASP A 292 12.62 25.71 16.31
C ASP A 292 11.15 25.26 16.47
N CYS A 293 10.86 24.54 17.55
CA CYS A 293 9.53 24.01 17.83
C CYS A 293 8.74 24.90 18.80
N LYS A 294 7.41 24.84 18.77
CA LYS A 294 6.53 25.57 19.69
C LYS A 294 5.29 24.75 20.06
N GLY A 295 4.95 24.74 21.35
CA GLY A 295 3.74 24.06 21.82
C GLY A 295 3.76 22.56 21.61
N MET A 296 4.93 21.93 21.75
CA MET A 296 5.07 20.48 21.69
C MET A 296 4.53 19.84 22.98
N GLN A 297 3.82 18.72 22.86
CA GLN A 297 3.40 17.94 24.03
C GLN A 297 3.89 16.51 23.89
N PHE A 298 4.54 15.98 24.92
CA PHE A 298 5.05 14.61 24.92
C PHE A 298 4.23 13.73 25.86
N ALA A 299 3.91 12.52 25.41
CA ALA A 299 3.16 11.51 26.14
C ALA A 299 3.83 10.14 25.98
N PRO A 300 3.67 9.22 26.93
CA PRO A 300 4.17 7.86 26.77
C PRO A 300 3.41 7.16 25.65
N LEU A 301 4.09 6.25 24.94
CA LEU A 301 3.46 5.40 23.93
C LEU A 301 2.29 4.60 24.55
N PRO A 302 1.12 4.52 23.90
CA PRO A 302 0.00 3.71 24.38
C PRO A 302 0.38 2.23 24.52
N GLU A 303 -0.13 1.56 25.54
CA GLU A 303 0.17 0.14 25.85
C GLU A 303 -0.10 -0.80 24.66
N CYS A 304 -1.14 -0.53 23.87
CA CYS A 304 -1.49 -1.34 22.70
C CYS A 304 -0.38 -1.37 21.62
N TYR A 305 0.52 -0.38 21.62
CA TYR A 305 1.66 -0.28 20.70
C TYR A 305 3.01 -0.61 21.37
N MET A 306 3.03 -0.97 22.66
CA MET A 306 4.26 -1.31 23.40
C MET A 306 4.71 -2.78 23.23
N ASN A 307 3.93 -3.62 22.54
CA ASN A 307 4.22 -5.05 22.40
C ASN A 307 5.64 -5.27 21.83
N ASN A 308 6.49 -5.99 22.56
CA ASN A 308 7.90 -6.28 22.25
C ASN A 308 8.92 -5.13 22.41
N LEU A 309 8.57 -4.03 23.08
CA LEU A 309 9.52 -2.95 23.41
C LEU A 309 9.99 -3.05 24.86
N ASP A 310 11.29 -2.81 25.08
CA ASP A 310 11.85 -2.73 26.43
C ASP A 310 11.31 -1.49 27.16
N ALA A 311 10.49 -1.72 28.19
CA ALA A 311 9.97 -0.67 29.05
C ALA A 311 11.08 0.05 29.86
N ALA A 312 12.21 -0.63 30.09
CA ALA A 312 13.31 -0.12 30.91
C ALA A 312 14.14 0.99 30.23
N ASN A 313 14.17 1.03 28.89
CA ASN A 313 14.97 1.98 28.11
C ASN A 313 14.07 2.98 27.38
N ASN A 314 13.29 3.75 28.13
CA ASN A 314 12.36 4.73 27.60
C ASN A 314 12.61 6.13 28.20
N GLN A 315 13.06 7.06 27.37
CA GLN A 315 13.44 8.44 27.71
C GLN A 315 12.54 9.47 27.00
N TRP A 316 11.27 9.13 26.79
CA TRP A 316 10.29 9.99 26.10
C TRP A 316 10.04 11.34 26.80
N ASP A 317 10.29 11.42 28.11
CA ASP A 317 10.04 12.58 28.98
C ASP A 317 11.26 13.50 29.16
N GLN A 318 12.42 13.11 28.62
CA GLN A 318 13.69 13.83 28.72
C GLN A 318 14.03 14.48 27.37
N VAL A 319 13.34 15.57 27.06
CA VAL A 319 13.44 16.26 25.77
C VAL A 319 14.48 17.38 25.83
N ASP A 320 15.46 17.33 24.93
CA ASP A 320 16.50 18.33 24.78
C ASP A 320 16.08 19.39 23.75
N ASP A 321 15.93 20.65 24.18
CA ASP A 321 15.68 21.78 23.28
C ASP A 321 17.01 22.44 22.87
N PHE A 322 17.42 22.20 21.63
CA PHE A 322 18.74 22.56 21.13
C PHE A 322 19.00 24.08 21.12
N LYS A 323 17.96 24.89 20.89
CA LYS A 323 18.10 26.35 20.82
C LYS A 323 17.86 27.04 22.16
N TRP A 324 17.45 26.30 23.19
CA TRP A 324 17.20 26.85 24.51
C TRP A 324 18.43 26.75 25.41
N LEU A 325 19.33 27.74 25.31
CA LEU A 325 20.59 27.79 26.06
C LEU A 325 20.45 28.27 27.51
N LYS A 326 19.22 28.38 28.02
CA LYS A 326 18.95 28.92 29.37
C LYS A 326 18.81 27.80 30.39
N THR A 327 19.01 28.14 31.66
CA THR A 327 18.87 27.21 32.80
C THR A 327 17.42 26.91 33.17
N GLU A 328 16.48 27.77 32.76
CA GLU A 328 15.05 27.58 32.97
C GLU A 328 14.47 26.51 32.03
N PRO A 329 13.39 25.80 32.42
CA PRO A 329 12.73 24.85 31.52
C PRO A 329 12.29 25.51 30.22
N SER A 330 12.48 24.82 29.09
CA SER A 330 12.06 25.36 27.79
C SER A 330 10.53 25.52 27.75
N PRO A 331 10.00 26.68 27.30
CA PRO A 331 8.57 26.87 27.09
C PRO A 331 8.06 26.19 25.80
N ASN A 332 8.96 25.65 24.97
CA ASN A 332 8.62 25.11 23.66
C ASN A 332 8.00 23.71 23.72
N TRP A 333 8.15 23.01 24.84
CA TRP A 333 7.61 21.69 25.07
C TRP A 333 7.06 21.50 26.48
N SER A 334 6.18 20.51 26.66
CA SER A 334 5.61 20.14 27.94
C SER A 334 5.21 18.67 27.96
N LEU A 335 4.99 18.11 29.15
CA LEU A 335 4.42 16.78 29.30
C LEU A 335 2.89 16.87 29.22
N MET A 336 2.28 15.92 28.50
CA MET A 336 0.83 15.82 28.38
C MET A 336 0.22 15.16 29.63
N SER A 337 -0.74 15.84 30.25
CA SER A 337 -1.53 15.31 31.37
C SER A 337 -2.44 14.18 30.91
N GLU A 338 -2.79 13.27 31.82
CA GLU A 338 -3.56 12.06 31.48
C GLU A 338 -4.94 12.38 30.92
N GLU A 339 -5.57 13.47 31.34
CA GLU A 339 -6.91 13.86 30.89
C GLU A 339 -6.94 14.37 29.44
N LYS A 340 -5.80 14.85 28.94
CA LYS A 340 -5.64 15.32 27.56
C LYS A 340 -5.25 14.21 26.59
N ARG A 341 -4.84 13.04 27.11
CA ARG A 341 -4.43 11.92 26.28
C ARG A 341 -5.63 11.32 25.55
N ILE A 342 -5.37 10.83 24.34
CA ILE A 342 -6.36 10.11 23.55
C ILE A 342 -6.73 8.81 24.30
N PRO A 343 -8.03 8.57 24.59
CA PRO A 343 -8.47 7.38 25.30
C PRO A 343 -8.11 6.09 24.57
N ARG A 344 -7.82 5.02 25.34
CA ARG A 344 -7.51 3.67 24.82
C ARG A 344 -8.52 3.17 23.78
N GLU A 345 -9.80 3.44 24.03
CA GLU A 345 -10.88 3.02 23.14
C GLU A 345 -10.78 3.62 21.73
N LEU A 346 -10.21 4.82 21.59
CA LEU A 346 -10.03 5.45 20.29
C LEU A 346 -8.95 4.71 19.47
N TRP A 347 -7.84 4.35 20.12
CA TRP A 347 -6.75 3.60 19.50
C TRP A 347 -7.21 2.22 19.00
N GLU A 348 -7.95 1.47 19.83
CA GLU A 348 -8.33 0.09 19.53
C GLU A 348 -9.54 -0.01 18.57
N LYS A 349 -10.58 0.79 18.80
CA LYS A 349 -11.88 0.64 18.12
C LYS A 349 -12.10 1.62 16.98
N THR A 350 -11.46 2.79 17.00
CA THR A 350 -11.79 3.88 16.08
C THR A 350 -10.85 3.93 14.88
N LEU A 351 -9.54 3.72 15.09
CA LEU A 351 -8.58 3.64 13.99
C LEU A 351 -8.76 2.39 13.14
N SER A 352 -9.13 1.27 13.75
CA SER A 352 -9.40 0.01 13.04
C SER A 352 -10.73 0.02 12.27
N ASN A 353 -11.59 1.03 12.44
CA ASN A 353 -12.95 1.03 11.89
C ASN A 353 -13.00 1.58 10.46
N PRO A 354 -13.29 0.74 9.45
CA PRO A 354 -13.30 1.17 8.04
C PRO A 354 -14.46 2.08 7.67
N THR A 355 -15.46 2.26 8.54
CA THR A 355 -16.68 3.02 8.25
C THR A 355 -16.58 4.51 8.60
N LEU A 356 -15.56 4.91 9.36
CA LEU A 356 -15.37 6.29 9.79
C LEU A 356 -14.45 7.05 8.82
N CYS A 357 -14.88 8.23 8.38
CA CYS A 357 -14.04 9.13 7.60
C CYS A 357 -12.94 9.77 8.46
N ALA A 358 -11.81 10.10 7.84
CA ALA A 358 -10.63 10.66 8.51
C ALA A 358 -10.98 11.88 9.38
N SER A 359 -11.75 12.82 8.85
CA SER A 359 -12.13 14.05 9.57
C SER A 359 -12.93 13.81 10.85
N ASN A 360 -13.77 12.77 10.91
CA ASN A 360 -14.51 12.44 12.12
C ASN A 360 -13.61 11.82 13.19
N ILE A 361 -12.64 11.01 12.78
CA ILE A 361 -11.66 10.41 13.69
C ILE A 361 -10.72 11.48 14.23
N LEU A 362 -10.21 12.38 13.37
CA LEU A 362 -9.36 13.51 13.76
C LEU A 362 -10.04 14.42 14.79
N LYS A 363 -11.32 14.76 14.57
CA LYS A 363 -12.12 15.51 15.55
C LYS A 363 -12.25 14.79 16.90
N LYS A 364 -12.45 13.47 16.89
CA LYS A 364 -12.52 12.68 18.13
C LYS A 364 -11.16 12.56 18.84
N ALA A 365 -10.07 12.62 18.08
CA ALA A 365 -8.70 12.68 18.59
C ALA A 365 -8.26 14.10 18.98
N SER A 366 -9.16 15.09 18.93
CA SER A 366 -8.89 16.51 19.21
C SER A 366 -7.83 17.14 18.29
N VAL A 367 -7.66 16.60 17.08
CA VAL A 367 -6.80 17.16 16.03
C VAL A 367 -7.63 18.14 15.20
N VAL A 368 -7.32 19.45 15.27
CA VAL A 368 -8.16 20.54 14.71
C VAL A 368 -7.35 21.51 13.84
#